data_AF-A0A1F0VSB4-F1
#
_entry.id   AF-A0A1F0VSB4-F1
#
_cell.length_a   1.000
_cell.length_b   1.000
_cell.length_c   1.000
_cell.angle_alpha   90.00
_cell.angle_beta   90.00
_cell.angle_gamma   90.00
#
_symmetry.space_group_name_H-M   'P 1'
#
loop_
_entity.id
_entity.type
_entity.pdbx_description
1 polymer ?
#
loop_
_entity_poly.entity_id
_entity_poly.type
_entity_poly.pdbx_seq_one_letter_code
_entity_poly.pdbx_strand_id
1 'polypeptide(L)'
;MKKNSPRKKNVSKKRNTSKKKNYPEANYITETGAIKKTLKKRYTKKKKNKVDFKEYLRDIAKDVWDARGSIITVVVILGFFASLHFMTNYNPGNESAICTVTSVEIIEHEDPYSISGEFETEECGIITSSKSPDGIPIRKYLQNFETGKKYRAYKSFDTRNDEFDFSVLRFEEIKE
;
A
#
# COMPACT_ATOMS: atom_id res chain seq x y z
N MET A 1 8.95 -39.18 43.60
CA MET A 1 9.46 -38.03 42.81
C MET A 1 9.11 -38.23 41.34
N LYS A 2 8.39 -37.29 40.72
CA LYS A 2 8.20 -37.21 39.25
C LYS A 2 8.21 -35.73 38.85
N LYS A 3 9.11 -35.35 37.95
CA LYS A 3 9.09 -34.10 37.16
C LYS A 3 8.71 -34.47 35.72
N ASN A 4 7.88 -33.64 35.06
CA ASN A 4 8.03 -33.13 33.68
C ASN A 4 6.69 -32.66 33.05
N SER A 5 6.62 -31.34 32.77
CA SER A 5 6.28 -30.68 31.47
C SER A 5 4.86 -30.74 30.83
N PRO A 6 4.52 -29.81 29.89
CA PRO A 6 3.29 -28.99 29.97
C PRO A 6 2.41 -28.97 28.69
N ARG A 7 1.12 -28.58 28.76
CA ARG A 7 0.45 -27.89 27.62
C ARG A 7 -0.92 -27.24 27.93
N LYS A 8 -0.98 -25.95 27.61
CA LYS A 8 -2.10 -25.10 27.09
C LYS A 8 -3.44 -25.06 27.83
N LYS A 9 -3.87 -23.85 28.18
CA LYS A 9 -5.14 -23.27 27.67
C LYS A 9 -5.16 -21.74 27.75
N ASN A 10 -5.69 -21.15 26.69
CA ASN A 10 -5.81 -19.72 26.40
C ASN A 10 -6.62 -18.98 27.47
N VAL A 11 -6.14 -17.83 27.91
CA VAL A 11 -6.97 -16.87 28.64
C VAL A 11 -6.97 -15.55 27.88
N SER A 12 -8.07 -15.33 27.17
CA SER A 12 -8.45 -14.05 26.59
C SER A 12 -8.47 -12.98 27.68
N LYS A 13 -7.68 -11.92 27.54
CA LYS A 13 -7.79 -10.69 28.33
C LYS A 13 -9.12 -10.00 28.01
N LYS A 14 -10.18 -10.37 28.72
CA LYS A 14 -11.45 -9.64 28.75
C LYS A 14 -11.26 -8.43 29.68
N ARG A 15 -11.24 -7.23 29.11
CA ARG A 15 -11.06 -5.96 29.81
C ARG A 15 -12.28 -5.72 30.71
N ASN A 16 -12.06 -5.68 32.03
CA ASN A 16 -13.10 -5.43 33.03
C ASN A 16 -13.63 -3.99 32.92
N THR A 17 -14.89 -3.82 32.52
CA THR A 17 -15.67 -2.60 32.79
C THR A 17 -16.24 -2.69 34.20
N SER A 18 -15.68 -1.98 35.18
CA SER A 18 -16.28 -1.89 36.51
C SER A 18 -17.53 -1.01 36.44
N LYS A 19 -18.68 -1.62 36.72
CA LYS A 19 -19.95 -0.93 36.97
C LYS A 19 -19.76 -0.04 38.21
N LYS A 20 -19.81 1.28 38.03
CA LYS A 20 -19.83 2.23 39.15
C LYS A 20 -21.20 2.13 39.83
N LYS A 21 -21.22 1.58 41.05
CA LYS A 21 -22.42 1.48 41.89
C LYS A 21 -22.87 2.89 42.30
N ASN A 22 -24.14 3.22 42.03
CA ASN A 22 -24.82 4.35 42.66
C ASN A 22 -25.06 4.00 44.14
N TYR A 23 -24.68 4.90 45.04
CA TYR A 23 -25.14 4.91 46.43
C TYR A 23 -26.09 6.11 46.61
N PRO A 24 -27.19 5.98 47.37
CA PRO A 24 -28.06 7.12 47.68
C PRO A 24 -27.38 8.03 48.71
N GLU A 25 -27.35 9.33 48.40
CA GLU A 25 -26.76 10.37 49.25
C GLU A 25 -27.66 10.56 50.49
N ALA A 26 -27.14 10.20 51.66
CA ALA A 26 -27.85 10.33 52.93
C ALA A 26 -27.95 11.81 53.33
N ASN A 27 -29.17 12.34 53.37
CA ASN A 27 -29.45 13.63 54.00
C ASN A 27 -29.38 13.44 55.52
N TYR A 28 -28.31 13.90 56.17
CA TYR A 28 -28.30 14.04 57.62
C TYR A 28 -28.84 15.42 57.99
N ILE A 29 -29.80 15.44 58.91
CA ILE A 29 -30.35 16.64 59.52
C ILE A 29 -29.51 16.92 60.77
N THR A 30 -28.80 18.04 60.82
CA THR A 30 -28.17 18.52 62.05
C THR A 30 -29.22 19.18 62.93
N GLU A 31 -29.25 18.82 64.22
CA GLU A 31 -30.03 19.45 65.29
C GLU A 31 -29.58 20.90 65.53
N THR A 32 -29.96 21.79 64.61
CA THR A 32 -29.99 23.25 64.77
C THR A 32 -30.59 23.75 63.47
N GLY A 33 -31.84 24.20 63.53
CA GLY A 33 -32.71 24.48 62.38
C GLY A 33 -32.28 25.63 61.47
N ALA A 34 -31.13 25.50 60.81
CA ALA A 34 -30.64 26.42 59.80
C ALA A 34 -30.53 25.71 58.45
N ILE A 35 -31.51 25.94 57.58
CA ILE A 35 -31.47 25.52 56.18
C ILE A 35 -30.35 26.31 55.49
N LYS A 36 -29.17 25.69 55.36
CA LYS A 36 -28.07 26.25 54.58
C LYS A 36 -28.38 26.04 53.10
N LYS A 37 -29.04 27.02 52.46
CA LYS A 37 -29.30 27.02 51.01
C LYS A 37 -27.96 26.94 50.27
N THR A 38 -27.62 25.76 49.78
CA THR A 38 -26.48 25.58 48.87
C THR A 38 -26.81 26.34 47.58
N LEU A 39 -26.02 27.36 47.31
CA LEU A 39 -26.15 28.21 46.12
C LEU A 39 -25.84 27.33 44.90
N LYS A 40 -26.89 26.81 44.26
CA LYS A 40 -26.82 26.01 43.03
C LYS A 40 -26.13 26.86 41.97
N LYS A 41 -24.84 26.61 41.69
CA LYS A 41 -24.15 27.20 40.54
C LYS A 41 -24.90 26.74 39.29
N ARG A 42 -25.75 27.62 38.75
CA ARG A 42 -26.36 27.43 37.43
C ARG A 42 -25.23 27.49 36.41
N TYR A 43 -24.84 26.33 35.88
CA TYR A 43 -24.07 26.28 34.65
C TYR A 43 -24.96 26.79 33.52
N THR A 44 -24.93 28.09 33.27
CA THR A 44 -25.47 28.65 32.03
C THR A 44 -24.61 28.11 30.88
N LYS A 45 -25.18 27.24 30.06
CA LYS A 45 -24.56 26.76 28.81
C LYS A 45 -24.33 27.99 27.92
N LYS A 46 -23.10 28.52 27.91
CA LYS A 46 -22.72 29.67 27.08
C LYS A 46 -23.04 29.32 25.63
N LYS A 47 -23.95 30.08 25.01
CA LYS A 47 -24.22 30.02 23.57
C LYS A 47 -22.91 30.45 22.89
N LYS A 48 -22.15 29.51 22.32
CA LYS A 48 -20.90 29.82 21.62
C LYS A 48 -21.23 30.76 20.47
N ASN A 49 -20.90 32.04 20.63
CA ASN A 49 -21.12 33.06 19.62
C ASN A 49 -20.16 32.82 18.44
N LYS A 50 -20.59 33.16 17.21
CA LYS A 50 -19.74 33.10 15.99
C LYS A 50 -18.40 33.84 16.15
N VAL A 51 -18.32 34.80 17.08
CA VAL A 51 -17.11 35.57 17.42
C VAL A 51 -16.02 34.68 18.04
N ASP A 52 -16.40 33.75 18.93
CA ASP A 52 -15.49 32.85 19.65
C ASP A 52 -14.84 31.83 18.69
N PHE A 53 -15.61 31.37 17.70
CA PHE A 53 -15.10 30.49 16.64
C PHE A 53 -14.19 31.22 15.64
N LYS A 54 -14.52 32.48 15.31
CA LYS A 54 -13.70 33.31 14.41
C LYS A 54 -12.34 33.64 15.02
N GLU A 55 -12.30 33.86 16.33
CA GLU A 55 -11.08 34.13 17.08
C GLU A 55 -10.21 32.87 17.19
N TYR A 56 -10.81 31.73 17.51
CA TYR A 56 -10.14 30.43 17.46
C TYR A 56 -9.51 30.10 16.09
N LEU A 57 -10.24 30.33 14.99
CA LEU A 57 -9.69 30.13 13.64
C LEU A 57 -8.55 31.11 13.32
N ARG A 58 -8.60 32.33 13.85
CA ARG A 58 -7.57 33.34 13.64
C ARG A 58 -6.28 32.98 14.37
N ASP A 59 -6.37 32.44 15.59
CA ASP A 59 -5.21 31.97 16.33
C ASP A 59 -4.57 30.75 15.66
N ILE A 60 -5.37 29.78 15.21
CA ILE A 60 -4.86 28.66 14.37
C ILE A 60 -4.16 29.18 13.12
N ALA A 61 -4.74 30.17 12.42
CA ALA A 61 -4.14 30.72 11.21
C ALA A 61 -2.79 31.40 11.48
N LYS A 62 -2.63 32.07 12.64
CA LYS A 62 -1.35 32.65 13.06
C LYS A 62 -0.33 31.57 13.40
N ASP A 63 -0.73 30.55 14.16
CA ASP A 63 0.14 29.43 14.53
C ASP A 63 0.62 28.66 13.30
N VAL A 64 -0.27 28.45 12.32
CA VAL A 64 0.04 27.85 11.02
C VAL A 64 0.96 28.74 10.19
N TRP A 65 0.78 30.06 10.23
CA TRP A 65 1.64 31.01 9.52
C TRP A 65 3.04 31.07 10.12
N ASP A 66 3.16 30.99 11.44
CA ASP A 66 4.44 30.94 12.15
C ASP A 66 5.17 29.62 11.87
N ALA A 67 4.43 28.50 11.89
CA ALA A 67 4.94 27.15 11.59
C ALA A 67 5.05 26.83 10.08
N ARG A 68 4.82 27.79 9.18
CA ARG A 68 4.69 27.56 7.73
C ARG A 68 5.86 26.79 7.12
N GLY A 69 7.09 27.03 7.59
CA GLY A 69 8.29 26.34 7.09
C GLY A 69 8.28 24.84 7.41
N SER A 70 7.84 24.47 8.62
CA SER A 70 7.73 23.07 9.03
C SER A 70 6.60 22.36 8.27
N ILE A 71 5.45 23.02 8.11
CA ILE A 71 4.30 22.48 7.39
C ILE A 71 4.66 22.24 5.91
N ILE A 72 5.28 23.20 5.24
CA ILE A 72 5.72 23.06 3.85
C ILE A 72 6.72 21.90 3.73
N THR A 73 7.70 21.81 4.63
CA THR A 73 8.69 20.72 4.62
C THR A 73 8.02 19.34 4.72
N VAL A 74 7.06 19.16 5.63
CA VAL A 74 6.34 17.90 5.78
C VAL A 74 5.51 17.58 4.52
N VAL A 75 4.82 18.56 3.94
CA VAL A 75 4.05 18.36 2.71
C VAL A 75 4.95 17.98 1.54
N VAL A 76 6.12 18.61 1.40
CA VAL A 76 7.11 18.29 0.36
C VAL A 76 7.66 16.88 0.55
N ILE A 77 8.01 16.48 1.78
CA ILE A 77 8.49 15.13 2.08
C ILE A 77 7.41 14.09 1.77
N LEU A 78 6.17 14.32 2.20
CA LEU A 78 5.05 13.42 1.90
C LEU A 78 4.76 13.35 0.40
N GLY A 79 4.81 14.48 -0.31
CA GLY A 79 4.67 14.54 -1.77
C GLY A 79 5.78 13.79 -2.49
N PHE A 80 7.01 13.91 -2.02
CA PHE A 80 8.15 13.16 -2.56
C PHE A 80 7.99 11.66 -2.36
N PHE A 81 7.62 11.21 -1.16
CA PHE A 81 7.35 9.79 -0.92
C PHE A 81 6.14 9.28 -1.69
N ALA A 82 5.09 10.07 -1.86
CA ALA A 82 3.94 9.72 -2.69
C ALA A 82 4.31 9.64 -4.19
N SER A 83 5.15 10.55 -4.67
CA SER A 83 5.67 10.53 -6.04
C SER A 83 6.57 9.33 -6.27
N LEU A 84 7.49 9.04 -5.35
CA LEU A 84 8.30 7.82 -5.40
C LEU A 84 7.38 6.61 -5.39
N HIS A 85 6.40 6.56 -4.47
CA HIS A 85 5.42 5.48 -4.43
C HIS A 85 4.64 5.37 -5.73
N PHE A 86 4.25 6.45 -6.40
CA PHE A 86 3.56 6.37 -7.70
C PHE A 86 4.49 5.91 -8.82
N MET A 87 5.76 6.33 -8.82
CA MET A 87 6.77 5.87 -9.77
C MET A 87 7.19 4.41 -9.53
N THR A 88 7.17 3.95 -8.28
CA THR A 88 7.68 2.62 -7.88
C THR A 88 6.59 1.58 -7.64
N ASN A 89 5.36 1.97 -7.29
CA ASN A 89 4.22 1.06 -7.24
C ASN A 89 3.67 0.95 -8.66
N TYR A 90 4.26 0.10 -9.48
CA TYR A 90 4.07 -1.36 -9.44
C TYR A 90 2.60 -1.66 -9.71
N ASN A 91 2.23 -1.64 -10.99
CA ASN A 91 0.96 -2.17 -11.43
C ASN A 91 1.21 -3.62 -11.85
N PRO A 92 1.00 -4.64 -11.00
CA PRO A 92 1.35 -6.03 -11.33
C PRO A 92 0.66 -6.57 -12.59
N GLY A 93 -0.36 -5.86 -13.10
CA GLY A 93 -1.05 -6.21 -14.34
C GLY A 93 -0.26 -5.96 -15.63
N ASN A 94 0.75 -5.07 -15.64
CA ASN A 94 1.52 -4.77 -16.86
C ASN A 94 2.88 -5.48 -16.93
N GLU A 95 3.24 -6.30 -15.95
CA GLU A 95 4.51 -7.02 -15.92
C GLU A 95 4.58 -8.20 -16.88
N SER A 96 3.43 -8.67 -17.35
CA SER A 96 3.36 -9.74 -18.34
C SER A 96 2.18 -9.55 -19.26
N ALA A 97 2.33 -9.95 -20.50
CA ALA A 97 1.25 -10.10 -21.45
C ALA A 97 1.12 -11.57 -21.85
N ILE A 98 -0.09 -11.98 -22.21
CA ILE A 98 -0.33 -13.30 -22.80
C ILE A 98 -0.35 -13.10 -24.31
N CYS A 99 0.55 -13.77 -25.00
CA CYS A 99 0.73 -13.61 -26.43
C CYS A 99 0.82 -15.00 -27.08
N THR A 100 0.20 -15.15 -28.23
CA THR A 100 0.28 -16.32 -29.09
C THR A 100 1.43 -16.11 -30.07
N VAL A 101 2.45 -16.96 -30.00
CA VAL A 101 3.65 -16.82 -30.85
C VAL A 101 3.37 -17.39 -32.23
N THR A 102 3.48 -16.58 -33.27
CA THR A 102 3.25 -17.02 -34.66
C THR A 102 4.54 -17.39 -35.36
N SER A 103 5.63 -16.67 -35.10
CA SER A 103 6.94 -16.93 -35.67
C SER A 103 8.05 -16.53 -34.69
N VAL A 104 9.24 -17.12 -34.88
CA VAL A 104 10.44 -16.81 -34.10
C VAL A 104 11.60 -16.63 -35.06
N GLU A 105 12.20 -15.45 -35.06
CA GLU A 105 13.39 -15.11 -35.82
C GLU A 105 14.58 -14.91 -34.87
N ILE A 106 15.73 -15.49 -35.22
CA ILE A 106 16.97 -15.34 -34.44
C ILE A 106 17.85 -14.31 -35.13
N ILE A 107 18.13 -13.21 -34.43
CA ILE A 107 18.99 -12.14 -34.90
C ILE A 107 20.37 -12.29 -34.27
N GLU A 108 21.37 -12.48 -35.12
CA GLU A 108 22.78 -12.44 -34.76
C GLU A 108 23.30 -11.02 -34.98
N HIS A 109 23.92 -10.43 -33.96
CA HIS A 109 24.48 -9.08 -34.03
C HIS A 109 25.96 -9.14 -34.47
N GLU A 110 26.56 -7.97 -34.69
CA GLU A 110 27.99 -7.86 -35.07
C GLU A 110 28.93 -8.50 -34.03
N ASP A 111 28.56 -8.45 -32.74
CA ASP A 111 29.20 -9.25 -31.70
C ASP A 111 28.65 -10.69 -31.75
N PRO A 112 29.48 -11.71 -32.03
CA PRO A 112 29.04 -13.12 -32.12
C PRO A 112 28.45 -13.68 -30.82
N TYR A 113 28.62 -13.00 -29.68
CA TYR A 113 28.00 -13.37 -28.40
C TYR A 113 26.69 -12.63 -28.12
N SER A 114 26.33 -11.64 -28.94
CA SER A 114 25.06 -10.92 -28.85
C SER A 114 24.07 -11.56 -29.83
N ILE A 115 23.16 -12.35 -29.28
CA ILE A 115 22.07 -12.99 -30.01
C ILE A 115 20.76 -12.54 -29.37
N SER A 116 19.78 -12.16 -30.20
CA SER A 116 18.41 -11.87 -29.77
C SER A 116 17.41 -12.69 -30.58
N GLY A 117 16.22 -12.87 -30.04
CA GLY A 117 15.07 -13.41 -30.75
C GLY A 117 14.01 -12.33 -30.93
N GLU A 118 13.45 -12.25 -32.12
CA GLU A 118 12.21 -11.52 -32.42
C GLU A 118 11.07 -12.52 -32.56
N PHE A 119 9.95 -12.21 -31.93
CA PHE A 119 8.77 -13.07 -31.90
C PHE A 119 7.62 -12.26 -32.47
N GLU A 120 7.09 -12.68 -33.61
CA GLU A 120 5.80 -12.18 -34.06
C GLU A 120 4.71 -12.83 -33.21
N THR A 121 3.78 -12.01 -32.76
CA THR A 121 2.64 -12.46 -31.97
C THR A 121 1.35 -11.87 -32.47
N GLU A 122 0.23 -12.58 -32.28
CA GLU A 122 -1.07 -12.10 -32.74
C GLU A 122 -1.55 -10.90 -31.91
N GLU A 123 -1.38 -10.94 -30.60
CA GLU A 123 -1.93 -9.94 -29.69
C GLU A 123 -0.93 -8.85 -29.28
N CYS A 124 0.37 -9.13 -29.26
CA CYS A 124 1.37 -8.27 -28.62
C CYS A 124 2.34 -7.58 -29.60
N GLY A 125 2.15 -7.77 -30.90
CA GLY A 125 3.07 -7.25 -31.93
C GLY A 125 4.37 -8.05 -32.02
N ILE A 126 5.47 -7.37 -32.32
CA ILE A 126 6.81 -7.96 -32.44
C ILE A 126 7.57 -7.76 -31.13
N ILE A 127 7.65 -8.80 -30.33
CA ILE A 127 8.33 -8.76 -29.04
C ILE A 127 9.75 -9.30 -29.14
N THR A 128 10.67 -8.77 -28.35
CA THR A 128 12.10 -9.09 -28.46
C THR A 128 12.64 -9.71 -27.18
N SER A 129 13.54 -10.68 -27.28
CA SER A 129 14.25 -11.23 -26.13
C SER A 129 15.74 -11.44 -26.41
N SER A 130 16.59 -10.90 -25.54
CA SER A 130 18.04 -11.16 -25.54
C SER A 130 18.49 -12.00 -24.35
N LYS A 131 17.55 -12.40 -23.48
CA LYS A 131 17.85 -13.10 -22.23
C LYS A 131 17.18 -14.45 -22.20
N SER A 132 17.93 -15.44 -21.74
CA SER A 132 17.42 -16.78 -21.48
C SER A 132 17.39 -17.03 -19.97
N PRO A 133 16.33 -17.68 -19.47
CA PRO A 133 16.30 -18.16 -18.10
C PRO A 133 17.30 -19.30 -17.88
N ASP A 134 17.59 -19.55 -16.60
CA ASP A 134 18.23 -20.78 -16.10
C ASP A 134 19.61 -21.14 -16.69
N GLY A 135 20.36 -20.14 -17.14
CA GLY A 135 21.70 -20.32 -17.71
C GLY A 135 21.71 -21.09 -19.03
N ILE A 136 20.55 -21.28 -19.66
CA ILE A 136 20.42 -21.89 -20.98
C ILE A 136 21.01 -20.92 -22.02
N PRO A 137 21.81 -21.38 -22.99
CA PRO A 137 22.26 -20.54 -24.09
C PRO A 137 21.07 -19.97 -24.86
N ILE A 138 21.05 -18.66 -25.10
CA ILE A 138 19.92 -17.96 -25.74
C ILE A 138 19.49 -18.61 -27.06
N ARG A 139 20.45 -19.03 -27.89
CA ARG A 139 20.15 -19.73 -29.15
C ARG A 139 19.34 -21.01 -28.96
N LYS A 140 19.67 -21.81 -27.94
CA LYS A 140 18.90 -23.03 -27.61
C LYS A 140 17.53 -22.68 -27.06
N TYR A 141 17.44 -21.62 -26.27
CA TYR A 141 16.17 -21.16 -25.73
C TYR A 141 15.21 -20.73 -26.84
N LEU A 142 15.67 -19.92 -27.80
CA LEU A 142 14.88 -19.46 -28.94
C LEU A 142 14.41 -20.61 -29.86
N GLN A 143 15.23 -21.65 -30.03
CA GLN A 143 14.89 -22.81 -30.87
C GLN A 143 13.83 -23.74 -30.26
N ASN A 144 13.57 -23.64 -28.96
CA ASN A 144 12.62 -24.52 -28.27
C ASN A 144 11.18 -23.97 -28.25
N PHE A 145 10.93 -22.82 -28.87
CA PHE A 145 9.59 -22.25 -28.94
C PHE A 145 8.74 -22.97 -29.97
N GLU A 146 7.50 -23.24 -29.62
CA GLU A 146 6.51 -23.82 -30.52
C GLU A 146 5.58 -22.71 -31.01
N THR A 147 5.43 -22.62 -32.34
CA THR A 147 4.52 -21.67 -32.96
C THR A 147 3.07 -22.11 -32.77
N GLY A 148 2.15 -21.15 -32.64
CA GLY A 148 0.73 -21.36 -32.37
C GLY A 148 0.37 -21.61 -30.91
N LYS A 149 1.35 -21.61 -29.99
CA LYS A 149 1.11 -21.73 -28.55
C LYS A 149 1.02 -20.37 -27.85
N LYS A 150 0.29 -20.34 -26.74
CA LYS A 150 0.19 -19.19 -25.85
C LYS A 150 1.29 -19.20 -24.81
N TYR A 151 1.98 -18.06 -24.71
CA TYR A 151 3.01 -17.82 -23.73
C TYR A 151 2.66 -16.58 -22.92
N ARG A 152 2.93 -16.64 -21.61
CA ARG A 152 3.03 -15.47 -20.76
C ARG A 152 4.43 -14.88 -20.95
N ALA A 153 4.51 -13.75 -21.64
CA ALA A 153 5.73 -12.99 -21.86
C ALA A 153 5.90 -11.97 -20.72
N TYR A 154 6.96 -12.09 -19.94
CA TYR A 154 7.27 -11.16 -18.85
C TYR A 154 8.10 -9.99 -19.38
N LYS A 155 7.58 -8.77 -19.26
CA LYS A 155 8.18 -7.58 -19.86
C LYS A 155 9.47 -7.16 -19.15
N SER A 156 10.38 -6.54 -19.90
CA SER A 156 11.56 -5.89 -19.35
C SER A 156 11.18 -4.63 -18.59
N PHE A 157 12.02 -4.21 -17.64
CA PHE A 157 11.76 -3.01 -16.86
C PHE A 157 11.63 -1.76 -17.73
N ASP A 158 12.37 -1.73 -18.85
CA ASP A 158 12.44 -0.60 -19.78
C ASP A 158 11.17 -0.45 -20.61
N THR A 159 10.51 -1.56 -20.96
CA THR A 159 9.34 -1.60 -21.87
C THR A 159 8.05 -2.08 -21.19
N ARG A 160 8.02 -2.19 -19.85
CA ARG A 160 6.87 -2.75 -19.12
C ARG A 160 5.56 -1.97 -19.27
N ASN A 161 5.64 -0.69 -19.63
CA ASN A 161 4.47 0.16 -19.82
C ASN A 161 3.95 0.12 -21.26
N ASP A 162 4.68 -0.50 -22.18
CA ASP A 162 4.32 -0.54 -23.59
C ASP A 162 3.31 -1.66 -23.82
N GLU A 163 2.25 -1.36 -24.57
CA GLU A 163 1.18 -2.31 -24.84
C GLU A 163 1.59 -3.35 -25.89
N PHE A 164 2.33 -2.91 -26.91
CA PHE A 164 2.85 -3.69 -28.03
C PHE A 164 4.36 -3.50 -28.16
N ASP A 165 5.01 -4.39 -28.92
CA ASP A 165 6.43 -4.28 -29.34
C ASP A 165 7.44 -4.11 -28.19
N PHE A 166 7.16 -4.76 -27.05
CA PHE A 166 8.00 -4.68 -25.85
C PHE A 166 9.11 -5.75 -25.83
N SER A 167 10.13 -5.50 -25.01
CA SER A 167 11.17 -6.48 -24.72
C SER A 167 10.76 -7.41 -23.58
N VAL A 168 11.19 -8.66 -23.67
CA VAL A 168 10.81 -9.76 -22.79
C VAL A 168 12.04 -10.27 -22.03
N LEU A 169 11.84 -10.57 -20.75
CA LEU A 169 12.86 -11.17 -19.88
C LEU A 169 12.79 -12.69 -19.86
N ARG A 170 11.58 -13.24 -19.93
CA ARG A 170 11.30 -14.68 -19.95
C ARG A 170 9.92 -14.95 -20.49
N PHE A 171 9.74 -16.16 -21.00
CA PHE A 171 8.45 -16.71 -21.39
C PHE A 171 8.08 -17.87 -20.48
N GLU A 172 6.79 -18.02 -20.22
CA GLU A 172 6.19 -19.16 -19.53
C GLU A 172 5.05 -19.72 -20.40
N GLU A 173 5.18 -20.97 -20.84
CA GLU A 173 4.15 -21.63 -21.63
C GLU A 173 2.88 -21.83 -20.79
N ILE A 174 1.74 -21.41 -21.33
CA ILE A 174 0.44 -21.61 -20.68
C ILE A 174 -0.13 -22.90 -21.22
N LYS A 175 -0.35 -23.86 -20.32
CA LYS A 175 -1.11 -25.07 -20.63
C LYS A 175 -2.59 -24.72 -20.62
N GLU A 176 -3.23 -24.76 -21.78
CA GLU A 176 -4.71 -24.73 -21.89
C GLU A 176 -5.34 -26.05 -21.44
#